data_AF-A0A7V1N753-F1
#
_entry.id   AF-A0A7V1N753-F1
#
_cell.length_a   1.000
_cell.length_b   1.000
_cell.length_c   1.000
_cell.angle_alpha   90.00
_cell.angle_beta   90.00
_cell.angle_gamma   90.00
#
_symmetry.space_group_name_H-M   'P 1'
#
loop_
_entity.id
_entity.type
_entity.pdbx_description
1 polymer ?
#
loop_
_entity_poly.entity_id
_entity_poly.type
_entity_poly.pdbx_seq_one_letter_code
_entity_poly.pdbx_strand_id
1 'polypeptide(L)' 'MTMPENHAAGFELRGEGLTLQALAELAGGGVPVTIAPDALDAMSRSYEVVLRVLEEDRPIYGVNTGFGK' A
#
# COMPACT_ATOMS: atom_id res chain seq x y z
N MET A 1 19.74 -2.37 18.31
CA MET A 1 19.10 -1.05 18.39
C MET A 1 19.55 -0.27 17.17
N THR A 2 18.89 -0.53 16.05
CA THR A 2 19.30 0.00 14.74
C THR A 2 18.61 1.34 14.54
N MET A 3 19.42 2.38 14.35
CA MET A 3 18.99 3.75 14.08
C MET A 3 18.21 3.82 12.76
N PRO A 4 17.21 4.71 12.62
CA PRO A 4 16.45 4.82 11.38
C PRO A 4 17.35 5.40 10.29
N GLU A 5 17.17 4.85 9.11
CA GLU A 5 17.89 5.21 7.90
C GLU A 5 17.61 6.68 7.57
N ASN A 6 18.68 7.38 7.20
CA ASN A 6 18.72 8.81 6.95
C ASN A 6 17.68 9.25 5.91
N HIS A 7 16.57 9.89 6.34
CA HIS A 7 15.50 10.43 5.46
C HIS A 7 15.90 11.71 4.69
N ALA A 8 17.17 11.87 4.33
CA ALA A 8 17.66 13.07 3.63
C ALA A 8 17.22 13.16 2.15
N ALA A 9 16.45 12.21 1.61
CA ALA A 9 16.05 12.21 0.19
C ALA A 9 14.61 11.76 -0.12
N GLY A 10 13.80 11.39 0.89
CA GLY A 10 12.43 10.91 0.69
C GLY A 10 12.13 9.63 1.45
N PHE A 11 10.85 9.28 1.52
CA PHE A 11 10.35 8.06 2.15
C PHE A 11 9.73 7.15 1.10
N GLU A 12 9.95 5.84 1.21
CA GLU A 12 9.50 4.87 0.22
C GLU A 12 8.56 3.84 0.86
N LEU A 13 7.33 3.75 0.34
CA LEU A 13 6.31 2.83 0.79
C LEU A 13 6.50 1.45 0.16
N ARG A 14 6.71 0.44 1.01
CA ARG A 14 6.92 -0.96 0.61
C ARG A 14 5.79 -1.91 1.02
N GLY A 15 4.80 -1.41 1.77
CA GLY A 15 3.71 -2.21 2.34
C GLY A 15 4.00 -2.77 3.74
N GLU A 16 5.21 -2.55 4.26
CA GLU A 16 5.64 -2.91 5.61
C GLU A 16 6.62 -1.87 6.16
N GLY A 17 6.97 -1.96 7.45
CA GLY A 17 8.04 -1.17 8.05
C GLY A 17 7.72 0.30 8.35
N LEU A 18 6.49 0.78 8.12
CA LEU A 18 6.07 2.12 8.51
C LEU A 18 5.98 2.22 10.06
N THR A 19 6.87 3.00 10.66
CA THR A 19 6.87 3.25 12.11
C THR A 19 6.01 4.47 12.46
N LEU A 20 5.56 4.57 13.71
CA LEU A 20 4.80 5.73 14.19
C LEU A 20 5.63 7.02 14.15
N GLN A 21 6.94 6.92 14.39
CA GLN A 21 7.89 8.02 14.31
C GLN A 21 7.98 8.53 12.87
N ALA A 22 8.21 7.62 11.91
CA ALA A 22 8.21 7.98 10.49
C ALA A 22 6.86 8.57 10.06
N LEU A 23 5.74 8.01 10.52
CA LEU A 23 4.42 8.55 10.22
C LEU A 23 4.24 9.98 10.75
N ALA A 24 4.69 10.27 11.98
CA ALA A 24 4.63 11.61 12.55
C ALA A 24 5.50 12.61 11.78
N GLU A 25 6.69 12.20 11.32
CA GLU A 25 7.56 12.99 10.46
C GLU A 25 6.90 13.30 9.11
N LEU A 26 6.29 12.28 8.47
CA LEU A 26 5.60 12.42 7.19
C LEU A 26 4.34 13.28 7.27
N ALA A 27 3.60 13.21 8.38
CA ALA A 27 2.37 13.98 8.59
C ALA A 27 2.61 15.50 8.61
N GLY A 28 3.83 15.93 8.97
CA GLY A 28 4.24 17.32 8.93
C GLY A 28 4.42 17.88 7.50
N GLY A 29 4.43 17.01 6.48
CA GLY A 29 4.69 17.39 5.09
C GLY A 29 6.17 17.68 4.82
N GLY A 30 6.50 18.00 3.56
CA GLY A 30 7.87 18.37 3.15
C GLY A 30 8.82 17.20 2.88
N VAL A 31 8.39 15.96 3.16
CA VAL A 31 9.13 14.75 2.78
C VAL A 31 8.48 14.14 1.54
N PRO A 32 9.20 13.98 0.42
CA PRO A 32 8.65 13.32 -0.77
C PRO A 32 8.41 11.83 -0.46
N VAL A 33 7.21 11.35 -0.78
CA VAL A 33 6.82 9.95 -0.61
C VAL A 33 6.79 9.28 -1.98
N THR A 34 7.44 8.12 -2.07
CA THR A 34 7.48 7.26 -3.25
C THR A 34 6.91 5.89 -2.89
N ILE A 35 6.54 5.10 -3.90
CA ILE A 35 6.15 3.70 -3.71
C ILE A 35 7.25 2.85 -4.32
N ALA A 36 7.69 1.84 -3.58
CA ALA A 36 8.73 0.96 -4.06
C ALA A 36 8.25 0.12 -5.26
N PRO A 37 9.14 -0.20 -6.21
CA PRO A 37 8.79 -0.99 -7.39
C PRO A 37 8.20 -2.37 -7.06
N ASP A 38 8.71 -3.03 -6.02
CA ASP A 38 8.20 -4.33 -5.55
C ASP A 38 6.77 -4.25 -5.00
N ALA A 39 6.43 -3.15 -4.32
CA ALA A 39 5.09 -2.86 -3.84
C ALA A 39 4.13 -2.57 -5.00
N LEU A 40 4.60 -1.85 -6.05
CA LEU A 40 3.83 -1.67 -7.28
C LEU A 40 3.53 -3.02 -7.95
N ASP A 41 4.53 -3.89 -8.07
CA ASP A 41 4.33 -5.23 -8.63
C ASP A 41 3.36 -6.08 -7.80
N ALA A 42 3.43 -5.98 -6.46
CA ALA A 42 2.49 -6.67 -5.57
C ALA A 42 1.05 -6.16 -5.73
N MET A 43 0.86 -4.86 -5.88
CA MET A 43 -0.45 -4.26 -6.15
C MET A 43 -1.01 -4.73 -7.49
N SER A 44 -0.19 -4.78 -8.54
CA SER A 44 -0.58 -5.30 -9.86
C SER A 44 -1.04 -6.76 -9.78
N ARG A 45 -0.29 -7.63 -9.09
CA ARG A 45 -0.69 -9.03 -8.87
C ARG A 45 -2.01 -9.16 -8.10
N SER A 46 -2.23 -8.32 -7.09
CA SER A 46 -3.48 -8.28 -6.34
C SER A 46 -4.66 -7.88 -7.24
N TYR A 47 -4.47 -6.87 -8.09
CA TYR A 47 -5.47 -6.44 -9.06
C TYR A 47 -5.85 -7.55 -10.06
N GLU A 48 -4.87 -8.29 -10.58
CA GLU A 48 -5.12 -9.43 -11.48
C GLU A 48 -5.90 -10.56 -10.81
N VAL A 49 -5.73 -10.78 -9.50
CA VAL A 49 -6.57 -11.73 -8.76
C VAL A 49 -8.02 -11.27 -8.76
N VAL A 50 -8.28 -9.99 -8.47
CA VAL A 50 -9.65 -9.44 -8.46
C VAL A 50 -10.30 -9.59 -9.83
N LEU A 51 -9.57 -9.27 -10.91
CA LEU A 51 -10.07 -9.43 -12.28
C LEU A 51 -10.46 -10.88 -12.60
N ARG A 52 -9.64 -11.86 -12.21
CA ARG A 52 -9.96 -13.27 -12.42
C ARG A 52 -11.20 -13.71 -11.65
N VAL A 53 -11.37 -13.27 -10.40
CA VAL A 53 -12.55 -13.67 -9.62
C VAL A 53 -13.84 -13.03 -10.17
N LEU A 54 -13.76 -11.87 -10.81
CA LEU A 54 -14.90 -11.28 -11.52
C LEU A 54 -15.38 -12.17 -12.69
N GLU A 55 -14.49 -12.93 -13.33
CA GLU A 55 -14.86 -13.88 -14.39
C GLU A 55 -15.53 -15.16 -13.85
N GLU A 56 -15.30 -15.50 -12.58
CA GLU A 56 -15.79 -16.73 -11.96
C GLU A 56 -17.22 -16.62 -11.40
N ASP A 57 -17.91 -15.48 -11.59
CA ASP A 57 -19.28 -15.19 -11.09
C ASP A 57 -19.46 -15.43 -9.56
N ARG A 58 -18.35 -15.40 -8.82
CA ARG A 58 -18.34 -15.65 -7.37
C ARG A 58 -18.72 -14.39 -6.61
N PRO A 59 -19.57 -14.48 -5.56
CA PRO A 59 -19.93 -13.31 -4.75
C PRO A 59 -18.73 -12.84 -3.91
N ILE A 60 -18.32 -11.59 -4.13
CA ILE A 60 -17.28 -10.86 -3.41
C ILE A 60 -17.90 -9.60 -2.80
N TYR A 61 -17.75 -9.45 -1.48
CA TYR A 61 -18.23 -8.29 -0.74
C TYR A 61 -17.58 -6.99 -1.19
N GLY A 62 -18.40 -6.00 -1.52
CA GLY A 62 -17.94 -4.68 -1.94
C GLY A 62 -17.32 -4.64 -3.34
N VAL A 63 -17.48 -5.71 -4.12
CA VAL A 63 -17.07 -5.78 -5.54
C VAL A 63 -18.28 -6.06 -6.43
N ASN A 64 -18.92 -7.23 -6.30
CA ASN A 64 -20.13 -7.59 -7.07
C ASN A 64 -21.34 -7.94 -6.19
N THR A 65 -21.14 -7.99 -4.88
CA THR A 65 -22.23 -7.93 -3.90
C THR A 65 -22.21 -6.52 -3.28
N GLY A 66 -23.38 -5.90 -3.18
CA GLY A 66 -23.51 -4.53 -2.69
C GLY A 66 -22.86 -4.31 -1.31
N PHE A 67 -22.69 -3.06 -0.92
CA PHE A 67 -22.11 -2.71 0.38
C PHE A 67 -23.19 -2.71 1.46
N GLY A 68 -23.03 -3.54 2.49
CA GLY A 68 -23.86 -3.52 3.71
C GLY A 68 -25.39 -3.41 3.49
N LYS A 69 -26.08 -2.95 4.53
CA LYS A 69 -27.43 -2.38 4.48
C LYS A 69 -27.36 -0.97 5.04
#